data_AF-A0A8K1C7C8-F1
#
_entry.id   AF-A0A8K1C7C8-F1
#
_cell.length_a   1.000
_cell.length_b   1.000
_cell.length_c   1.000
_cell.angle_alpha   90.00
_cell.angle_beta   90.00
_cell.angle_gamma   90.00
#
_symmetry.space_group_name_H-M   'P 1'
#
loop_
_entity.id
_entity.type
_entity.pdbx_description
1 polymer ?
#
loop_
_entity_poly.entity_id
_entity_poly.type
_entity_poly.pdbx_seq_one_letter_code
_entity_poly.pdbx_strand_id
1 'polypeptide(L)'
;MFHVYADSAAQRPLFDIKAKFSVVNSMLDVKFENLVSKRQCRMGYDGDWKVRNAVLWLDPGDGQILTVARIYRPTVTDRNIVLGKQDYYVDVPPNIDLALIVLLCIALDEARND
;
A
#
# COMPACT_ATOMS: atom_id res chain seq x y z
N MET A 1 1.07 13.50 0.57
CA MET A 1 1.22 13.00 -0.83
C MET A 1 2.66 12.62 -1.00
N PHE A 2 2.96 11.44 -1.56
CA PHE A 2 4.33 10.96 -1.73
C PHE A 2 4.68 10.90 -3.22
N HIS A 3 5.87 11.34 -3.57
CA HIS A 3 6.43 11.29 -4.93
C HIS A 3 7.55 10.25 -4.95
N VAL A 4 7.42 9.21 -5.78
CA VAL A 4 8.40 8.12 -5.84
C VAL A 4 9.33 8.35 -7.03
N TYR A 5 10.64 8.32 -6.80
CA TYR A 5 11.68 8.55 -7.82
C TYR A 5 12.54 7.29 -8.00
N ALA A 6 13.11 7.12 -9.19
CA ALA A 6 14.02 6.02 -9.48
C ALA A 6 15.38 6.17 -8.76
N ASP A 7 15.85 7.42 -8.64
CA ASP A 7 17.06 7.79 -7.93
C ASP A 7 16.99 9.28 -7.51
N SER A 8 18.04 9.77 -6.86
CA SER A 8 18.14 11.17 -6.41
C SER A 8 18.41 12.18 -7.52
N ALA A 9 18.80 11.74 -8.72
CA ALA A 9 19.10 12.60 -9.87
C ALA A 9 17.88 12.79 -10.80
N ALA A 10 16.87 11.93 -10.67
CA ALA A 10 15.66 11.95 -11.47
C ALA A 10 14.86 13.24 -11.27
N GLN A 11 14.59 13.94 -12.37
CA GLN A 11 13.81 15.19 -12.35
C GLN A 11 12.29 14.96 -12.34
N ARG A 12 11.84 13.73 -12.62
CA ARG A 12 10.42 13.37 -12.68
C ARG A 12 10.16 12.13 -11.84
N PRO A 13 9.06 12.09 -11.08
CA PRO A 13 8.68 10.91 -10.33
C PRO A 13 8.29 9.78 -11.28
N LEU A 14 8.51 8.54 -10.84
CA LEU A 14 7.96 7.34 -11.46
C LEU A 14 6.43 7.34 -11.33
N PHE A 15 5.93 7.66 -10.14
CA PHE A 15 4.50 7.80 -9.84
C PHE A 15 4.29 8.52 -8.50
N ASP A 16 3.04 8.90 -8.27
CA ASP A 16 2.60 9.53 -7.02
C ASP A 16 1.72 8.58 -6.21
N ILE A 17 1.92 8.57 -4.90
CA ILE A 17 1.05 7.88 -3.94
C ILE A 17 0.19 8.92 -3.22
N LYS A 18 -1.12 8.85 -3.45
CA LYS A 18 -2.11 9.69 -2.77
C LYS A 18 -2.84 8.85 -1.72
N ALA A 19 -2.39 8.95 -0.48
CA ALA A 19 -3.09 8.44 0.69
C ALA A 19 -3.86 9.59 1.37
N LYS A 20 -5.13 9.37 1.70
CA LYS A 20 -5.98 10.33 2.44
C LYS A 20 -6.85 9.58 3.44
N PHE A 21 -6.86 10.05 4.67
CA PHE A 21 -7.80 9.60 5.69
C PHE A 21 -8.82 10.71 5.95
N SER A 22 -10.10 10.37 5.95
CA SER A 22 -11.15 11.24 6.46
C SER A 22 -11.94 10.51 7.53
N VAL A 23 -12.77 11.26 8.28
CA VAL A 23 -13.65 10.69 9.32
C VAL A 23 -14.61 9.64 8.72
N VAL A 24 -15.00 9.80 7.45
CA VAL A 24 -16.02 8.98 6.79
C VAL A 24 -15.40 7.90 5.89
N ASN A 25 -14.39 8.26 5.09
CA ASN A 25 -13.77 7.36 4.12
C ASN A 25 -12.25 7.49 4.15
N SER A 26 -11.58 6.36 3.99
CA SER A 26 -10.13 6.32 3.81
C SER A 26 -9.83 5.89 2.37
N MET A 27 -8.87 6.54 1.73
CA MET A 27 -8.61 6.40 0.30
C MET A 27 -7.11 6.25 0.03
N LEU A 28 -6.77 5.23 -0.75
CA LEU A 28 -5.50 5.12 -1.46
C LEU A 28 -5.78 5.18 -2.95
N ASP A 29 -5.13 6.10 -3.65
CA ASP A 29 -5.16 6.16 -5.11
C ASP A 29 -3.72 6.29 -5.62
N VAL A 30 -3.25 5.23 -6.27
CA VAL A 30 -1.94 5.19 -6.92
C VAL A 30 -2.16 4.84 -8.37
N LYS A 31 -1.59 5.66 -9.27
CA LYS A 31 -1.69 5.46 -10.72
C LYS A 31 -0.29 5.51 -11.31
N PHE A 32 0.03 4.51 -12.10
CA PHE A 32 1.32 4.41 -12.77
C PHE A 32 1.18 3.68 -14.10
N GLU A 33 2.11 3.93 -15.02
CA GLU A 33 2.18 3.19 -16.28
C GLU A 33 2.97 1.91 -16.08
N ASN A 34 2.42 0.78 -16.52
CA ASN A 34 3.19 -0.43 -16.67
C ASN A 34 4.18 -0.28 -17.83
N LEU A 35 5.48 -0.34 -17.54
CA LEU A 35 6.52 -0.09 -18.54
C LEU A 35 6.54 -1.11 -19.69
N VAL A 36 6.04 -2.34 -19.45
CA VAL A 36 5.99 -3.44 -20.42
C VAL A 36 4.72 -3.34 -21.27
N SER A 37 3.55 -3.29 -20.64
CA SER A 37 2.26 -3.32 -21.35
C SER A 37 1.79 -1.94 -21.83
N LYS A 38 2.41 -0.85 -21.35
CA LYS A 38 2.02 0.55 -21.58
C LYS A 38 0.62 0.91 -21.11
N ARG A 39 0.00 0.08 -20.28
CA ARG A 39 -1.32 0.34 -19.69
C ARG A 39 -1.20 1.15 -18.41
N GLN A 40 -2.22 1.95 -18.14
CA GLN A 40 -2.37 2.63 -16.87
C GLN A 40 -2.85 1.63 -15.83
N CYS A 41 -2.04 1.43 -14.79
CA CYS A 41 -2.38 0.63 -13.63
C CYS A 41 -2.94 1.52 -12.53
N ARG A 42 -3.84 0.96 -11.73
CA ARG A 42 -4.40 1.61 -10.55
C ARG A 42 -4.30 0.69 -9.34
N MET A 43 -3.91 1.25 -8.20
CA MET A 43 -3.95 0.54 -6.93
C MET A 43 -4.78 1.30 -5.92
N GLY A 44 -5.31 0.52 -4.98
CA GLY A 44 -6.02 1.00 -3.80
C GLY A 44 -6.08 -0.10 -2.75
N TYR A 45 -6.96 0.06 -1.79
CA TYR A 45 -7.24 -0.99 -0.82
C TYR A 45 -8.71 -1.01 -0.44
N ASP A 46 -9.17 -2.16 0.04
CA ASP A 46 -10.47 -2.33 0.69
C ASP A 46 -10.27 -2.67 2.17
N GLY A 47 -11.24 -2.33 3.01
CA GLY A 47 -11.22 -2.57 4.46
C GLY A 47 -10.85 -1.33 5.27
N ASP A 48 -10.39 -1.55 6.51
CA ASP A 48 -10.07 -0.49 7.46
C ASP A 48 -8.60 -0.55 7.90
N TRP A 49 -7.83 0.42 7.42
CA TRP A 49 -6.43 0.59 7.78
C TRP A 49 -6.23 0.93 9.26
N LYS A 50 -7.18 1.62 9.93
CA LYS A 50 -7.04 2.07 11.32
C LYS A 50 -6.91 0.88 12.27
N VAL A 51 -7.73 -0.16 12.04
CA VAL A 51 -7.68 -1.43 12.76
C VAL A 51 -6.71 -2.44 12.13
N ARG A 52 -5.97 -2.04 11.09
CA ARG A 52 -5.03 -2.87 10.34
C ARG A 52 -5.70 -4.13 9.80
N ASN A 53 -6.86 -3.99 9.17
CA ASN A 53 -7.55 -5.05 8.47
C ASN A 53 -7.93 -4.56 7.07
N ALA A 54 -7.01 -4.76 6.12
CA ALA A 54 -7.15 -4.21 4.78
C ALA A 54 -6.57 -5.16 3.72
N VAL A 55 -7.04 -5.06 2.49
CA VAL A 55 -6.53 -5.79 1.34
C VAL A 55 -6.08 -4.79 0.29
N LEU A 56 -4.79 -4.78 -0.05
CA LEU A 56 -4.27 -3.99 -1.16
C LEU A 56 -4.57 -4.70 -2.47
N TRP A 57 -5.04 -3.92 -3.45
CA TRP A 57 -5.41 -4.42 -4.76
C TRP A 57 -4.76 -3.62 -5.89
N LEU A 58 -4.65 -4.27 -7.06
CA LEU A 58 -4.13 -3.74 -8.31
C LEU A 58 -5.12 -4.04 -9.44
N ASP A 59 -5.48 -3.02 -10.19
CA ASP A 59 -6.06 -3.12 -11.53
C ASP A 59 -4.93 -2.86 -12.55
N PRO A 60 -4.52 -3.85 -13.35
CA PRO A 60 -3.48 -3.69 -14.35
C PRO A 60 -3.95 -2.92 -15.61
N GLY A 61 -5.19 -2.44 -15.62
CA GLY A 61 -5.80 -1.65 -16.70
C GLY A 61 -6.70 -2.46 -17.62
N ASP A 62 -7.13 -3.65 -17.20
CA ASP A 62 -8.11 -4.50 -17.90
C ASP A 62 -9.40 -4.71 -17.11
N GLY A 63 -9.52 -4.06 -15.94
CA GLY A 63 -10.68 -4.15 -15.06
C GLY A 63 -10.66 -5.39 -14.15
N GLN A 64 -9.64 -6.25 -14.26
CA GLN A 64 -9.46 -7.35 -13.32
C GLN A 64 -8.76 -6.86 -12.05
N ILE A 65 -9.42 -7.01 -10.90
CA ILE A 65 -8.83 -6.66 -9.61
C ILE A 65 -8.02 -7.84 -9.08
N LEU A 66 -6.72 -7.60 -8.87
CA LEU A 66 -5.79 -8.56 -8.30
C LEU A 66 -5.45 -8.18 -6.86
N THR A 67 -5.50 -9.13 -5.94
CA THR A 67 -4.99 -8.93 -4.58
C THR A 67 -3.47 -8.98 -4.59
N VAL A 68 -2.83 -7.94 -4.08
CA VAL A 68 -1.37 -7.82 -4.04
C VAL A 68 -0.80 -7.87 -2.63
N ALA A 69 -1.61 -7.61 -1.60
CA ALA A 69 -1.23 -7.87 -0.22
C ALA A 69 -2.45 -7.90 0.71
N ARG A 70 -2.32 -8.61 1.83
CA ARG A 70 -3.29 -8.58 2.94
C ARG A 70 -2.63 -8.03 4.20
N ILE A 71 -3.26 -7.04 4.80
CA ILE A 71 -2.86 -6.42 6.05
C ILE A 71 -3.80 -6.89 7.16
N TYR A 72 -3.22 -7.40 8.23
CA TYR A 72 -3.98 -7.88 9.39
C TYR A 72 -3.18 -7.66 10.69
N ARG A 73 -3.91 -7.47 11.79
CA ARG A 73 -3.37 -7.60 13.15
C ARG A 73 -3.90 -8.89 13.77
N PRO A 74 -3.03 -9.84 14.17
CA PRO A 74 -3.48 -11.02 14.87
C PRO A 74 -4.07 -10.62 16.23
N THR A 75 -5.28 -11.11 16.50
CA THR A 75 -6.02 -10.81 17.74
C THR A 75 -5.59 -11.69 18.92
N VAL A 76 -4.94 -12.82 18.65
CA VAL A 76 -4.60 -13.83 19.68
C VAL A 76 -3.30 -14.54 19.29
N THR A 77 -2.17 -14.18 19.88
CA THR A 77 -1.07 -15.13 20.17
C THR A 77 -0.20 -14.56 21.29
N ASP A 78 -0.46 -15.07 22.50
CA ASP A 78 0.49 -15.15 23.59
C ASP A 78 1.84 -15.67 23.08
N ARG A 79 2.91 -14.84 23.20
CA ARG A 79 4.30 -15.22 23.56
C ARG A 79 5.42 -14.34 22.99
N ASN A 80 5.16 -13.30 22.20
CA ASN A 80 6.21 -12.33 21.87
C ASN A 80 5.76 -10.88 22.14
N ILE A 81 5.45 -10.60 23.40
CA ILE A 81 5.62 -9.25 23.97
C ILE A 81 7.12 -9.09 24.24
N VAL A 82 7.89 -8.86 23.19
CA VAL A 82 9.28 -8.43 23.31
C VAL A 82 9.42 -7.22 22.42
N LEU A 83 9.25 -6.04 23.03
CA LEU A 83 9.63 -4.71 22.53
C LEU A 83 8.58 -3.92 21.71
N GLY A 84 7.42 -3.63 22.30
CA GLY A 84 6.73 -2.32 22.14
C GLY A 84 6.50 -1.74 20.74
N LYS A 85 6.30 -2.54 19.69
CA LYS A 85 6.16 -2.08 18.31
C LYS A 85 4.73 -2.18 17.79
N GLN A 86 4.40 -1.29 16.85
CA GLN A 86 3.11 -1.21 16.17
C GLN A 86 2.92 -2.40 15.22
N ASP A 87 2.74 -3.60 15.74
CA ASP A 87 2.80 -4.81 14.93
C ASP A 87 1.49 -5.01 14.15
N TYR A 88 1.59 -4.87 12.83
CA TYR A 88 0.67 -5.45 11.87
C TYR A 88 1.48 -6.26 10.87
N TYR A 89 0.83 -7.26 10.29
CA TYR A 89 1.43 -8.19 9.36
C TYR A 89 0.96 -7.84 7.96
N VAL A 90 1.84 -8.08 6.99
CA VAL A 90 1.57 -7.89 5.57
C VAL A 90 1.90 -9.19 4.86
N ASP A 91 0.87 -9.93 4.46
CA ASP A 91 1.04 -11.11 3.61
C ASP A 91 1.11 -10.65 2.15
N VAL A 92 2.21 -10.95 1.48
CA VAL A 92 2.45 -10.58 0.08
C VAL A 92 2.55 -11.86 -0.76
N PRO A 93 1.71 -12.05 -1.80
CA PRO A 93 1.82 -13.18 -2.70
C PRO A 93 3.17 -13.22 -3.44
N PRO A 94 3.61 -14.40 -3.93
CA PRO A 94 4.80 -14.51 -4.75
C PRO A 94 4.74 -13.60 -5.98
N ASN A 95 5.90 -13.11 -6.42
CA ASN A 95 6.09 -12.26 -7.60
C ASN A 95 5.46 -10.85 -7.52
N ILE A 96 5.02 -10.42 -6.33
CA ILE A 96 4.66 -9.03 -6.06
C ILE A 96 5.89 -8.28 -5.54
N ASP A 97 6.07 -7.03 -6.01
CA ASP A 97 7.15 -6.15 -5.58
C ASP A 97 6.95 -5.73 -4.10
N LEU A 98 7.78 -6.27 -3.22
CA LEU A 98 7.73 -5.94 -1.78
C LEU A 98 8.08 -4.48 -1.50
N ALA A 99 8.99 -3.86 -2.26
CA ALA A 99 9.37 -2.47 -2.04
C ALA A 99 8.19 -1.54 -2.33
N LEU A 100 7.43 -1.80 -3.39
CA LEU A 100 6.20 -1.09 -3.67
C LEU A 100 5.18 -1.25 -2.54
N ILE A 101 4.93 -2.48 -2.07
CA ILE A 101 3.97 -2.72 -0.98
C ILE A 101 4.39 -1.98 0.31
N VAL A 102 5.69 -2.00 0.64
CA VAL A 102 6.22 -1.27 1.82
C VAL A 102 6.05 0.24 1.66
N LEU A 103 6.31 0.80 0.48
CA LEU A 103 6.08 2.23 0.22
C LEU A 103 4.61 2.63 0.41
N LEU A 104 3.67 1.79 -0.04
CA LEU A 104 2.24 2.03 0.19
C LEU A 104 1.89 2.01 1.68
N CYS A 105 2.46 1.06 2.44
CA CYS A 105 2.27 0.97 3.89
C CYS A 105 2.79 2.22 4.60
N ILE A 106 3.99 2.69 4.25
CA ILE A 106 4.57 3.94 4.78
C ILE A 106 3.67 5.13 4.49
N ALA A 107 3.22 5.28 3.24
CA ALA A 107 2.37 6.40 2.85
C ALA A 107 1.02 6.40 3.58
N LEU A 108 0.45 5.22 3.82
CA LEU A 108 -0.79 5.06 4.59
C LEU A 108 -0.58 5.28 6.09
N ASP A 109 0.57 4.91 6.64
CA ASP A 109 0.88 5.15 8.05
C ASP A 109 1.13 6.63 8.32
N GLU A 110 1.85 7.33 7.45
CA GLU A 110 2.05 8.78 7.56
C GLU A 110 0.71 9.52 7.49
N ALA A 111 -0.11 9.22 6.47
CA ALA A 111 -1.38 9.89 6.28
C ALA A 111 -2.41 9.62 7.40
N ARG A 112 -2.18 8.61 8.23
CA ARG A 112 -2.98 8.33 9.44
C ARG A 112 -2.46 9.11 10.66
N ASN A 113 -1.15 9.29 10.76
CA ASN A 113 -0.50 9.92 11.91
C ASN A 113 -0.53 11.44 11.85
N ASP A 114 -0.71 12.01 10.64
CA ASP A 114 -1.12 13.40 10.39
C ASP A 114 -2.63 13.61 10.64
#